data_AF-A0A834D097-F1
#
_entry.id   AF-A0A834D097-F1
#
_cell.length_a   1.000
_cell.length_b   1.000
_cell.length_c   1.000
_cell.angle_alpha   90.00
_cell.angle_beta   90.00
_cell.angle_gamma   90.00
#
_symmetry.space_group_name_H-M   'P 1'
#
loop_
_entity.id
_entity.type
_entity.pdbx_description
1 polymer ?
#
loop_
_entity_poly.entity_id
_entity_poly.type
_entity_poly.pdbx_seq_one_letter_code
_entity_poly.pdbx_strand_id
1 'polypeptide(L)'
;MEKCNGLPLAVKTIGALLWSKVDADDWNKILKSEVWDMSTEIIPALRLSYKYLPSHLKRCFAYCSIFPKDHFFSKKKLVLLWMAEGFLQKSKDKTMEQVGHDYCSDLESRSLLFQQSSSVYDPDFGTFGSRFGMHDLVNDLARFVSGQFTCRVEGGNSLQVTNKTHHLSIVENIPKTLEALYEAKGLRTFLPIDVGRFPHVLWPMLRFLRVLSFAWNRNLTELPDSIGKIRHLRYLDLSCTSIRKLPDSICKLCNLQTLRLMWCLNLTVLPRDMHKLVSLRHLHLIETPITEMPLQLGRLKCLQTLDKFVVNKHCGSSNIGELGKLEYIGGNLSIENLQNVKSPVDALDARLKDKKHLEK
;
A
#
# COMPACT_ATOMS: atom_id res chain seq x y z
N MET A 1 -22.54 16.74 -24.89
CA MET A 1 -21.38 16.87 -25.80
C MET A 1 -20.83 18.29 -25.80
N GLU A 2 -21.66 19.31 -26.07
CA GLU A 2 -21.24 20.73 -26.11
C GLU A 2 -20.51 21.18 -24.84
N LYS A 3 -21.08 20.93 -23.65
CA LYS A 3 -20.45 21.25 -22.35
C LYS A 3 -19.07 20.61 -22.12
N CYS A 4 -18.68 19.59 -22.90
CA CYS A 4 -17.38 18.94 -22.80
C CYS A 4 -16.36 19.49 -23.83
N ASN A 5 -16.73 20.44 -24.68
CA ASN A 5 -15.89 21.07 -25.71
C ASN A 5 -15.13 20.05 -26.59
N GLY A 6 -15.72 18.89 -26.85
CA GLY A 6 -15.09 17.84 -27.66
C GLY A 6 -13.89 17.14 -27.03
N LEU A 7 -13.50 17.45 -25.79
CA LEU A 7 -12.36 16.82 -25.11
C LEU A 7 -12.66 15.33 -24.84
N PRO A 8 -11.90 14.37 -25.42
CA PRO A 8 -12.23 12.95 -25.32
C PRO A 8 -12.30 12.45 -23.87
N LEU A 9 -11.37 12.88 -23.02
CA LEU A 9 -11.36 12.53 -21.60
C LEU A 9 -12.59 13.09 -20.86
N ALA A 10 -13.01 14.32 -21.16
CA ALA A 10 -14.18 14.92 -20.53
C ALA A 10 -15.47 14.18 -20.93
N VAL A 11 -15.61 13.87 -22.23
CA VAL A 11 -16.74 13.08 -22.75
C VAL A 11 -16.77 11.69 -22.13
N LYS A 12 -15.64 10.98 -22.11
CA LYS A 12 -15.53 9.64 -21.51
C LYS A 12 -15.92 9.67 -20.03
N THR A 13 -15.42 10.67 -19.29
CA THR A 13 -15.68 10.79 -17.86
C THR A 13 -17.16 11.07 -17.56
N ILE A 14 -17.80 11.95 -18.32
CA ILE A 14 -19.24 12.21 -18.15
C ILE A 14 -20.09 11.03 -18.61
N GLY A 15 -19.73 10.39 -19.72
CA GLY A 15 -20.39 9.17 -20.17
C GLY A 15 -20.38 8.09 -19.09
N ALA A 16 -19.22 7.88 -18.45
CA ALA A 16 -19.09 6.96 -17.32
C ALA A 16 -19.93 7.37 -16.09
N LEU A 17 -19.98 8.66 -15.76
CA LEU A 17 -20.84 9.18 -14.70
C LEU A 17 -22.32 8.91 -15.00
N LEU A 18 -22.78 9.26 -16.20
CA LEU A 18 -24.17 9.08 -16.61
C LEU A 18 -24.56 7.61 -16.69
N TRP A 19 -23.65 6.74 -17.14
CA TRP A 19 -23.86 5.29 -17.14
C TRP A 19 -24.15 4.73 -15.74
N SER A 20 -23.54 5.31 -14.70
CA SER A 20 -23.82 4.92 -13.30
C SER A 20 -25.17 5.42 -12.76
N LYS A 21 -25.95 6.16 -13.57
CA LYS A 21 -27.21 6.80 -13.19
C LYS A 21 -28.35 6.32 -14.08
N VAL A 22 -29.33 5.67 -13.48
CA VAL A 22 -30.48 5.09 -14.20
C VAL A 22 -31.59 6.13 -14.46
N ASP A 23 -31.70 7.16 -13.60
CA ASP A 23 -32.78 8.14 -13.64
C ASP A 23 -32.42 9.38 -14.49
N ALA A 24 -33.33 9.77 -15.39
CA ALA A 24 -33.22 10.96 -16.22
C ALA A 24 -33.17 12.27 -15.41
N ASP A 25 -33.79 12.31 -14.22
CA ASP A 25 -33.72 13.47 -13.34
C ASP A 25 -32.31 13.70 -12.79
N ASP A 26 -31.57 12.62 -12.52
CA ASP A 26 -30.16 12.72 -12.13
C ASP A 26 -29.30 13.27 -13.29
N TRP A 27 -29.62 12.89 -14.53
CA TRP A 27 -28.95 13.44 -15.70
C TRP A 27 -29.22 14.94 -15.85
N ASN A 28 -30.47 15.37 -15.66
CA ASN A 28 -30.85 16.78 -15.70
C ASN A 28 -30.15 17.60 -14.60
N LYS A 29 -30.02 17.06 -13.38
CA LYS A 29 -29.25 17.70 -12.29
C LYS A 29 -27.77 17.84 -12.63
N ILE A 30 -27.18 16.85 -13.29
CA ILE A 30 -25.78 16.91 -13.75
C ILE A 30 -25.62 17.99 -14.84
N LEU A 31 -26.55 18.02 -15.80
CA LEU A 31 -26.52 18.98 -16.92
C LEU A 31 -26.64 20.43 -16.43
N LYS A 32 -27.50 20.68 -15.44
CA LYS A 32 -27.76 22.03 -14.87
C LYS A 32 -26.84 22.43 -13.71
N SER A 33 -25.81 21.64 -13.42
CA SER A 33 -24.93 21.90 -12.27
C SER A 33 -24.01 23.10 -12.52
N GLU A 34 -23.96 24.04 -11.57
CA GLU A 34 -23.10 25.25 -11.58
C GLU A 34 -21.60 24.96 -11.77
N VAL A 35 -21.16 23.74 -11.46
CA VAL A 35 -19.77 23.28 -11.69
C VAL A 35 -19.32 23.50 -13.14
N TRP A 36 -20.24 23.46 -14.11
CA TRP A 36 -19.95 23.72 -15.52
C TRP A 36 -19.42 25.14 -15.78
N ASP A 37 -19.85 26.10 -14.97
CA ASP A 37 -19.60 27.52 -15.20
C ASP A 37 -18.50 28.06 -14.26
N MET A 38 -17.93 27.20 -13.40
CA MET A 38 -16.80 27.55 -12.54
C MET A 38 -15.50 27.66 -13.33
N SER A 39 -14.89 28.86 -13.35
CA SER A 39 -13.57 29.09 -13.93
C SER A 39 -12.47 28.59 -12.99
N THR A 40 -12.09 27.32 -13.12
CA THR A 40 -10.93 26.75 -12.40
C THR A 40 -10.01 26.01 -13.35
N GLU A 41 -8.77 25.78 -12.92
CA GLU A 41 -7.77 24.99 -13.66
C GLU A 41 -8.24 23.55 -13.95
N ILE A 42 -9.14 23.00 -13.12
CA ILE A 42 -9.69 21.66 -13.31
C ILE A 42 -10.90 21.69 -14.22
N ILE A 43 -10.88 20.82 -15.24
CA ILE A 43 -11.97 20.64 -16.19
C ILE A 43 -13.28 20.31 -15.45
N PRO A 44 -14.38 21.07 -15.70
CA PRO A 44 -15.66 20.87 -15.03
C PRO A 44 -16.21 19.44 -15.07
N ALA A 45 -16.03 18.74 -16.20
CA ALA A 45 -16.44 17.35 -16.38
C ALA A 45 -15.80 16.41 -15.33
N LEU A 46 -14.50 16.58 -15.08
CA LEU A 46 -13.77 15.79 -14.08
C LEU A 46 -14.25 16.11 -12.67
N ARG A 47 -14.46 17.41 -12.37
CA ARG A 47 -15.01 17.86 -11.07
C ARG A 47 -16.39 17.27 -10.80
N LEU A 48 -17.24 17.21 -11.81
CA LEU A 48 -18.56 16.59 -11.70
C LEU A 48 -18.47 15.10 -11.40
N SER A 49 -17.61 14.38 -12.12
CA SER A 49 -17.39 12.95 -11.85
C SER A 49 -16.98 12.70 -10.40
N TYR A 50 -16.09 13.54 -9.86
CA TYR A 50 -15.72 13.51 -8.44
C TYR A 50 -16.86 13.92 -7.50
N LYS A 51 -17.61 14.99 -7.82
CA LYS A 51 -18.76 15.46 -7.00
C LYS A 51 -19.75 14.32 -6.75
N TYR A 52 -20.05 13.54 -7.78
CA TYR A 52 -20.99 12.41 -7.75
C TYR A 52 -20.34 11.06 -7.42
N LEU A 53 -19.08 11.03 -6.97
CA LEU A 53 -18.42 9.81 -6.53
C LEU A 53 -18.89 9.44 -5.11
N PRO A 54 -19.09 8.15 -4.77
CA PRO A 54 -19.36 7.73 -3.39
C PRO A 54 -18.30 8.22 -2.39
N SER A 55 -18.71 8.53 -1.16
CA SER A 55 -17.83 9.13 -0.15
C SER A 55 -16.62 8.27 0.24
N HIS A 56 -16.75 6.94 0.16
CA HIS A 56 -15.63 6.02 0.39
C HIS A 56 -14.59 6.11 -0.74
N LEU A 57 -15.02 6.19 -2.00
CA LEU A 57 -14.13 6.33 -3.15
C LEU A 57 -13.49 7.73 -3.23
N LYS A 58 -14.17 8.80 -2.80
CA LYS A 58 -13.57 10.14 -2.77
C LYS A 58 -12.26 10.20 -2.00
N ARG A 59 -12.21 9.53 -0.84
CA ARG A 59 -11.00 9.47 0.01
C ARG A 59 -9.88 8.67 -0.66
N CYS A 60 -10.22 7.51 -1.23
CA CYS A 60 -9.30 6.67 -1.99
C CYS A 60 -8.71 7.43 -3.19
N PHE A 61 -9.55 8.11 -3.97
CA PHE A 61 -9.14 8.91 -5.12
C PHE A 61 -8.27 10.11 -4.73
N ALA A 62 -8.67 10.89 -3.71
CA ALA A 62 -7.88 12.02 -3.23
C ALA A 62 -6.49 11.56 -2.74
N TYR A 63 -6.40 10.39 -2.11
CA TYR A 63 -5.13 9.81 -1.66
C TYR A 63 -4.22 9.42 -2.82
N CYS A 64 -4.74 9.10 -4.01
CA CYS A 64 -3.90 8.84 -5.18
C CYS A 64 -3.05 10.05 -5.59
N SER A 65 -3.35 11.27 -5.10
CA SER A 65 -2.51 12.45 -5.35
C SER A 65 -1.08 12.33 -4.82
N ILE A 66 -0.78 11.33 -3.97
CA ILE A 66 0.60 11.02 -3.57
C ILE A 66 1.46 10.53 -4.74
N PHE A 67 0.87 9.97 -5.79
CA PHE A 67 1.62 9.50 -6.97
C PHE A 67 1.83 10.64 -7.96
N PRO A 68 3.04 10.79 -8.53
CA PRO A 68 3.34 11.83 -9.52
C PRO A 68 2.57 11.63 -10.82
N LYS A 69 2.63 12.65 -11.69
CA LYS A 69 2.18 12.52 -13.08
C LYS A 69 2.98 11.45 -13.82
N ASP A 70 2.39 10.85 -14.85
CA ASP A 70 2.98 9.77 -15.66
C ASP A 70 3.44 8.51 -14.90
N HIS A 71 3.10 8.37 -13.61
CA HIS A 71 3.53 7.25 -12.79
C HIS A 71 2.51 6.12 -12.77
N PHE A 72 2.96 4.97 -13.26
CA PHE A 72 2.24 3.72 -13.11
C PHE A 72 2.56 3.09 -11.76
N PHE A 73 1.53 2.70 -11.00
CA PHE A 73 1.66 2.06 -9.70
C PHE A 73 0.94 0.72 -9.66
N SER A 74 1.39 -0.16 -8.76
CA SER A 74 0.77 -1.48 -8.56
C SER A 74 -0.63 -1.34 -7.94
N LYS A 75 -1.63 -2.03 -8.53
CA LYS A 75 -2.98 -2.15 -7.94
C LYS A 75 -2.90 -2.70 -6.51
N LYS A 76 -2.09 -3.74 -6.30
CA LYS A 76 -1.90 -4.38 -4.99
C LYS A 76 -1.34 -3.38 -3.98
N LYS A 77 -0.30 -2.63 -4.33
CA LYS A 77 0.29 -1.60 -3.45
C LYS A 77 -0.74 -0.54 -3.07
N LEU A 78 -1.52 -0.01 -4.03
CA LEU A 78 -2.55 0.99 -3.75
C LEU A 78 -3.59 0.47 -2.75
N VAL A 79 -4.05 -0.78 -2.92
CA VAL A 79 -4.97 -1.42 -1.98
C VAL A 79 -4.36 -1.55 -0.58
N LEU A 80 -3.11 -1.99 -0.46
CA LEU A 80 -2.42 -2.08 0.83
C LEU A 80 -2.29 -0.71 1.52
N LEU A 81 -2.06 0.35 0.75
CA LEU A 81 -2.02 1.71 1.28
C LEU A 81 -3.39 2.18 1.78
N TRP A 82 -4.47 1.91 1.02
CA TRP A 82 -5.83 2.23 1.46
C TRP A 82 -6.27 1.42 2.68
N MET A 83 -5.83 0.16 2.79
CA MET A 83 -6.02 -0.66 3.99
C MET A 83 -5.34 -0.02 5.21
N ALA A 84 -4.07 0.37 5.06
CA ALA A 84 -3.29 0.98 6.12
C ALA A 84 -3.90 2.32 6.58
N GLU A 85 -4.36 3.15 5.66
CA GLU A 85 -5.07 4.39 5.97
C GLU A 85 -6.48 4.15 6.56
N GLY A 86 -7.03 2.94 6.41
CA GLY A 86 -8.37 2.60 6.90
C GLY A 86 -9.49 3.20 6.06
N PHE A 87 -9.28 3.34 4.74
CA PHE A 87 -10.29 3.86 3.83
C PHE A 87 -11.29 2.80 3.37
N LEU A 88 -10.92 1.52 3.45
CA LEU A 88 -11.76 0.41 3.02
C LEU A 88 -12.84 0.12 4.06
N GLN A 89 -14.09 0.04 3.61
CA GLN A 89 -15.21 -0.26 4.48
C GLN A 89 -15.18 -1.73 4.90
N LYS A 90 -15.60 -2.02 6.13
CA LYS A 90 -15.76 -3.41 6.59
C LYS A 90 -16.91 -4.05 5.82
N SER A 91 -16.64 -5.20 5.21
CA SER A 91 -17.63 -6.06 4.58
C SER A 91 -17.79 -7.34 5.41
N LYS A 92 -18.98 -7.93 5.40
CA LYS A 92 -19.23 -9.26 6.00
C LYS A 92 -18.76 -10.38 5.07
N ASP A 93 -18.83 -10.16 3.76
CA ASP A 93 -18.67 -11.21 2.75
C ASP A 93 -17.37 -11.10 1.97
N LYS A 94 -16.63 -9.99 2.14
CA LYS A 94 -15.39 -9.70 1.41
C LYS A 94 -14.24 -9.38 2.35
N THR A 95 -13.04 -9.82 1.97
CA THR A 95 -11.81 -9.38 2.63
C THR A 95 -11.53 -7.91 2.32
N MET A 96 -10.68 -7.26 3.11
CA MET A 96 -10.30 -5.86 2.85
C MET A 96 -9.61 -5.72 1.49
N GLU A 97 -8.81 -6.71 1.09
CA GLU A 97 -8.13 -6.75 -0.21
C GLU A 97 -9.15 -6.77 -1.35
N GLN A 98 -10.19 -7.61 -1.25
CA GLN A 98 -11.27 -7.67 -2.23
C GLN A 98 -12.05 -6.35 -2.32
N VAL A 99 -12.41 -5.75 -1.17
CA VAL A 99 -13.05 -4.42 -1.16
C VAL A 99 -12.17 -3.36 -1.82
N GLY A 100 -10.87 -3.38 -1.57
CA GLY A 100 -9.92 -2.47 -2.22
C GLY A 100 -9.84 -2.69 -3.73
N HIS A 101 -9.86 -3.96 -4.17
CA HIS A 101 -9.88 -4.28 -5.59
C HIS A 101 -11.16 -3.82 -6.28
N ASP A 102 -12.31 -3.95 -5.62
CA ASP A 102 -13.59 -3.41 -6.10
C ASP A 102 -13.50 -1.88 -6.24
N TYR A 103 -12.95 -1.19 -5.24
CA TYR A 103 -12.78 0.27 -5.29
C TYR A 103 -11.89 0.72 -6.44
N CYS A 104 -10.81 -0.01 -6.73
CA CYS A 104 -9.99 0.27 -7.92
C CYS A 104 -10.81 0.11 -9.20
N SER A 105 -11.60 -0.95 -9.32
CA SER A 105 -12.46 -1.22 -10.49
C SER A 105 -13.59 -0.19 -10.63
N ASP A 106 -14.13 0.33 -9.53
CA ASP A 106 -15.12 1.41 -9.55
C ASP A 106 -14.50 2.75 -9.99
N LEU A 107 -13.26 3.05 -9.57
CA LEU A 107 -12.55 4.25 -10.05
C LEU A 107 -12.16 4.13 -11.52
N GLU A 108 -11.82 2.93 -11.98
CA GLU A 108 -11.55 2.63 -13.38
C GLU A 108 -12.81 2.77 -14.24
N SER A 109 -13.94 2.24 -13.78
CA SER A 109 -15.23 2.37 -14.48
C SER A 109 -15.67 3.83 -14.60
N ARG A 110 -15.23 4.70 -13.69
CA ARG A 110 -15.41 6.17 -13.73
C ARG A 110 -14.37 6.92 -14.56
N SER A 111 -13.48 6.20 -15.25
CA SER A 111 -12.35 6.74 -16.02
C SER A 111 -11.40 7.62 -15.19
N LEU A 112 -11.38 7.44 -13.86
CA LEU A 112 -10.50 8.17 -12.95
C LEU A 112 -9.15 7.44 -12.78
N LEU A 113 -9.15 6.13 -12.94
CA LEU A 113 -7.93 5.33 -13.09
C LEU A 113 -7.99 4.59 -14.42
N PHE A 114 -6.84 4.18 -14.93
CA PHE A 114 -6.78 3.27 -16.08
C PHE A 114 -5.74 2.18 -15.84
N GLN A 115 -6.07 0.96 -16.28
CA GLN A 115 -5.14 -0.15 -16.27
C GLN A 115 -4.26 -0.12 -17.52
N GLN A 116 -2.97 -0.39 -17.37
CA GLN A 116 -2.04 -0.56 -18.48
C GLN A 116 -2.38 -1.84 -19.27
N SER A 117 -2.35 -1.76 -20.60
CA SER A 117 -2.86 -2.82 -21.50
C SER A 117 -2.11 -4.15 -21.40
N SER A 118 -0.83 -4.14 -21.02
CA SER A 118 -0.01 -5.34 -20.88
C SER A 118 0.28 -5.65 -19.42
N SER A 119 0.31 -6.94 -19.09
CA SER A 119 0.92 -7.39 -17.84
C SER A 119 2.41 -7.10 -17.91
N VAL A 120 2.92 -6.34 -16.95
CA VAL A 120 4.34 -5.98 -16.84
C VAL A 120 4.88 -6.53 -15.53
N TYR A 121 6.19 -6.80 -15.50
CA TYR A 121 6.88 -7.13 -14.26
C TYR A 121 6.67 -6.01 -13.24
N ASP A 122 6.13 -6.35 -12.08
CA ASP A 122 5.90 -5.42 -10.98
C ASP A 122 7.07 -5.49 -9.99
N PRO A 123 8.00 -4.53 -10.01
CA PRO A 123 9.15 -4.55 -9.11
C PRO A 123 8.76 -4.41 -7.64
N ASP A 124 7.54 -3.91 -7.35
CA ASP A 124 7.04 -3.87 -5.98
C ASP A 124 6.84 -5.30 -5.43
N PHE A 125 6.36 -6.24 -6.23
CA PHE A 125 5.99 -7.59 -5.74
C PHE A 125 6.82 -8.72 -6.35
N GLY A 126 7.75 -8.43 -7.27
CA GLY A 126 8.54 -9.45 -7.95
C GLY A 126 7.71 -10.39 -8.84
N THR A 127 6.52 -9.95 -9.24
CA THR A 127 5.56 -10.75 -10.02
C THR A 127 5.02 -9.95 -11.19
N PHE A 128 4.56 -10.62 -12.24
CA PHE A 128 3.80 -9.96 -13.30
C PHE A 128 2.41 -9.55 -12.81
N GLY A 129 1.95 -8.36 -13.19
CA GLY A 129 0.63 -7.89 -12.77
C GLY A 129 0.17 -6.61 -13.46
N SER A 130 -1.10 -6.29 -13.25
CA SER A 130 -1.72 -5.06 -13.75
C SER A 130 -1.20 -3.83 -13.02
N ARG A 131 -0.69 -2.86 -13.78
CA ARG A 131 -0.33 -1.53 -13.29
C ARG A 131 -1.44 -0.54 -13.60
N PHE A 132 -1.67 0.40 -12.71
CA PHE A 132 -2.67 1.45 -12.83
C PHE A 132 -1.99 2.80 -13.00
N GLY A 133 -2.61 3.70 -13.77
CA GLY A 133 -2.18 5.08 -13.94
C GLY A 133 -3.33 6.06 -13.78
N MET A 134 -2.98 7.35 -13.68
CA MET A 134 -3.92 8.47 -13.77
C MET A 134 -3.50 9.35 -14.93
N HIS A 135 -4.45 9.80 -15.74
CA HIS A 135 -4.17 10.85 -16.72
C HIS A 135 -3.77 12.12 -15.96
N ASP A 136 -2.90 12.96 -16.53
CA ASP A 136 -2.40 14.17 -15.86
C ASP A 136 -3.50 15.08 -15.34
N LEU A 137 -4.55 15.30 -16.13
CA LEU A 137 -5.71 16.11 -15.75
C LEU A 137 -6.50 15.49 -14.58
N VAL A 138 -6.48 14.16 -14.47
CA VAL A 138 -7.07 13.44 -13.34
C VAL A 138 -6.16 13.49 -12.11
N ASN A 139 -4.84 13.44 -12.31
CA ASN A 139 -3.85 13.70 -11.24
C ASN A 139 -4.02 15.12 -10.69
N ASP A 140 -4.21 16.11 -11.56
CA ASP A 140 -4.47 17.50 -11.18
C ASP A 140 -5.77 17.62 -10.38
N LEU A 141 -6.83 16.93 -10.78
CA LEU A 141 -8.06 16.83 -9.99
C LEU A 141 -7.78 16.18 -8.62
N ALA A 142 -7.05 15.07 -8.56
CA ALA A 142 -6.72 14.39 -7.30
C ALA A 142 -5.93 15.33 -6.37
N ARG A 143 -4.96 16.07 -6.90
CA ARG A 143 -4.18 17.07 -6.18
C ARG A 143 -5.08 18.20 -5.66
N PHE A 144 -5.93 18.75 -6.52
CA PHE A 144 -6.88 19.80 -6.18
C PHE A 144 -7.81 19.38 -5.03
N VAL A 145 -8.42 18.20 -5.10
CA VAL A 145 -9.36 17.72 -4.06
C VAL A 145 -8.66 17.28 -2.78
N SER A 146 -7.38 16.89 -2.86
CA SER A 146 -6.57 16.58 -1.67
C SER A 146 -6.14 17.83 -0.91
N GLY A 147 -6.05 18.98 -1.59
CA GLY A 147 -5.76 20.28 -0.98
C GLY A 147 -4.50 20.26 -0.13
N GLN A 148 -4.57 20.83 1.08
CA GLN A 148 -3.45 20.93 2.02
C GLN A 148 -3.13 19.61 2.75
N PHE A 149 -3.94 18.56 2.55
CA PHE A 149 -3.77 17.28 3.25
C PHE A 149 -2.68 16.41 2.61
N THR A 150 -2.36 16.61 1.34
CA THR A 150 -1.28 15.92 0.65
C THR A 150 -0.18 16.90 0.24
N CYS A 151 1.06 16.58 0.58
CA CYS A 151 2.24 17.25 0.07
C CYS A 151 3.01 16.25 -0.80
N ARG A 152 3.26 16.61 -2.06
CA ARG A 152 4.06 15.80 -2.98
C ARG A 152 5.23 16.64 -3.46
N VAL A 153 6.45 16.15 -3.19
CA VAL A 153 7.71 16.82 -3.55
C VAL A 153 8.28 16.21 -4.83
N GLU A 154 8.46 17.08 -5.82
CA GLU A 154 8.97 16.77 -7.16
C GLU A 154 10.01 17.83 -7.56
N GLY A 155 11.06 17.44 -8.31
CA GLY A 155 11.94 18.39 -9.01
C GLY A 155 12.79 19.34 -8.15
N GLY A 156 13.19 18.95 -6.93
CA GLY A 156 14.05 19.77 -6.06
C GLY A 156 13.34 20.96 -5.38
N ASN A 157 12.01 21.00 -5.44
CA ASN A 157 11.20 21.98 -4.73
C ASN A 157 11.36 21.87 -3.21
N SER A 158 11.16 22.99 -2.50
CA SER A 158 11.20 23.02 -1.04
C SER A 158 10.04 22.21 -0.43
N LEU A 159 10.31 21.57 0.70
CA LEU A 159 9.34 20.76 1.44
C LEU A 159 8.28 21.69 2.08
N GLN A 160 7.19 21.96 1.37
CA GLN A 160 6.07 22.79 1.86
C GLN A 160 5.07 21.94 2.64
N VAL A 161 5.46 21.54 3.85
CA VAL A 161 4.63 20.78 4.77
C VAL A 161 3.97 21.72 5.76
N THR A 162 2.73 21.42 6.14
CA THR A 162 1.98 22.21 7.12
C THR A 162 1.42 21.30 8.21
N ASN A 163 0.84 21.90 9.26
CA ASN A 163 0.15 21.14 10.30
C ASN A 163 -1.07 20.33 9.81
N LYS A 164 -1.62 20.64 8.63
CA LYS A 164 -2.72 19.90 8.00
C LYS A 164 -2.24 18.76 7.11
N THR A 165 -0.95 18.71 6.79
CA THR A 165 -0.41 17.66 5.92
C THR A 165 -0.52 16.31 6.62
N HIS A 166 -1.31 15.42 6.02
CA HIS A 166 -1.49 14.05 6.48
C HIS A 166 -0.69 13.06 5.63
N HIS A 167 -0.44 13.38 4.36
CA HIS A 167 0.21 12.48 3.43
C HIS A 167 1.37 13.19 2.76
N LEU A 168 2.57 12.63 2.90
CA LEU A 168 3.77 13.11 2.24
C LEU A 168 4.32 12.02 1.32
N SER A 169 4.52 12.39 0.05
CA SER A 169 5.32 11.60 -0.89
C SER A 169 6.46 12.42 -1.49
N ILE A 170 7.57 11.73 -1.75
CA ILE A 170 8.79 12.33 -2.29
C ILE A 170 9.19 11.48 -3.49
N VAL A 171 9.22 12.07 -4.68
CA VAL A 171 9.43 11.33 -5.94
C VAL A 171 10.90 11.41 -6.38
N GLU A 172 11.54 12.56 -6.16
CA GLU A 172 12.93 12.80 -6.58
C GLU A 172 13.60 13.81 -5.63
N ASN A 173 14.94 13.78 -5.56
CA ASN A 173 15.79 14.75 -4.86
C ASN A 173 15.33 15.07 -3.43
N ILE A 174 15.54 14.11 -2.52
CA ILE A 174 15.23 14.25 -1.10
C ILE A 174 15.87 15.54 -0.55
N PRO A 175 15.09 16.40 0.13
CA PRO A 175 15.65 17.55 0.85
C PRO A 175 16.77 17.11 1.79
N LYS A 176 17.90 17.84 1.79
CA LYS A 176 19.07 17.51 2.64
C LYS A 176 18.70 17.36 4.12
N THR A 177 17.69 18.10 4.57
CA THR A 177 17.12 18.01 5.91
C THR A 177 15.60 17.87 5.82
N LEU A 178 15.03 17.16 6.79
CA LEU A 178 13.58 16.87 6.87
C LEU A 178 12.94 17.62 8.02
N GLU A 179 13.49 18.77 8.36
CA GLU A 179 13.01 19.57 9.49
C GLU A 179 11.59 20.07 9.26
N ALA A 180 11.16 20.29 8.02
CA ALA A 180 9.75 20.62 7.77
C ALA A 180 8.77 19.50 8.18
N LEU A 181 9.23 18.26 8.47
CA LEU A 181 8.39 17.24 9.11
C LEU A 181 8.01 17.59 10.57
N TYR A 182 8.76 18.47 11.25
CA TYR A 182 8.41 18.96 12.59
C TYR A 182 7.04 19.65 12.59
N GLU A 183 6.65 20.25 11.47
CA GLU A 183 5.37 20.96 11.33
C GLU A 183 4.19 20.00 11.09
N ALA A 184 4.46 18.80 10.57
CA ALA A 184 3.49 17.78 10.16
C ALA A 184 2.88 17.01 11.35
N LYS A 185 2.28 17.71 12.31
CA LYS A 185 1.76 17.11 13.55
C LYS A 185 0.73 16.01 13.32
N GLY A 186 0.06 16.00 12.17
CA GLY A 186 -0.95 15.02 11.77
C GLY A 186 -0.49 13.97 10.76
N LEU A 187 0.82 13.84 10.49
CA LEU A 187 1.32 12.98 9.41
C LEU A 187 0.94 11.50 9.62
N ARG A 188 0.32 10.92 8.59
CA ARG A 188 -0.14 9.52 8.52
C ARG A 188 0.63 8.71 7.48
N THR A 189 1.03 9.34 6.38
CA THR A 189 1.80 8.68 5.33
C THR A 189 3.13 9.39 5.14
N PHE A 190 4.20 8.60 5.17
CA PHE A 190 5.50 8.99 4.67
C PHE A 190 5.94 7.95 3.62
N LEU A 191 5.81 8.31 2.35
CA LEU A 191 6.01 7.41 1.21
C LEU A 191 6.98 8.03 0.18
N PRO A 192 8.29 7.83 0.36
CA PRO A 192 9.24 8.07 -0.71
C PRO A 192 8.97 7.09 -1.86
N ILE A 193 8.87 7.62 -3.07
CA ILE A 193 8.63 6.92 -4.34
C ILE A 193 9.91 7.10 -5.14
N ASP A 194 10.60 6.01 -5.47
CA ASP A 194 11.77 6.03 -6.36
C ASP A 194 13.00 6.85 -5.88
N VAL A 195 13.24 6.87 -4.56
CA VAL A 195 14.37 7.61 -4.00
C VAL A 195 15.53 6.71 -3.58
N GLY A 196 16.76 7.22 -3.76
CA GLY A 196 17.98 6.61 -3.26
C GLY A 196 18.26 6.92 -1.77
N ARG A 197 19.35 7.66 -1.52
CA ARG A 197 19.90 7.87 -0.15
C ARG A 197 19.02 8.83 0.65
N PHE A 198 18.50 8.37 1.79
CA PHE A 198 17.76 9.20 2.74
C PHE A 198 18.64 9.55 3.96
N PRO A 199 18.60 10.80 4.49
CA PRO A 199 19.24 11.12 5.75
C PRO A 199 18.64 10.28 6.89
N HIS A 200 19.40 10.05 7.97
CA HIS A 200 18.88 9.34 9.15
C HIS A 200 17.57 10.00 9.64
N VAL A 201 16.51 9.19 9.71
CA VAL A 201 15.14 9.66 9.91
C VAL A 201 14.93 10.10 11.35
N LEU A 202 14.09 11.12 11.55
CA LEU A 202 13.64 11.60 12.85
C LEU A 202 12.47 10.74 13.37
N TRP A 203 12.78 9.58 13.93
CA TRP A 203 11.83 8.62 14.51
C TRP A 203 10.92 9.12 15.67
N PRO A 204 11.30 10.10 16.52
CA PRO A 204 10.50 10.44 17.70
C PRO A 204 9.15 11.13 17.43
N MET A 205 8.88 11.56 16.20
CA MET A 205 7.83 12.56 15.93
C MET A 205 6.56 12.04 15.27
N LEU A 206 6.62 10.83 14.71
CA LEU A 206 5.61 10.32 13.78
C LEU A 206 4.54 9.50 14.50
N ARG A 207 3.96 10.04 15.59
CA ARG A 207 3.04 9.27 16.47
C ARG A 207 1.77 8.79 15.77
N PHE A 208 1.29 9.51 14.76
CA PHE A 208 0.05 9.20 14.04
C PHE A 208 0.27 8.44 12.73
N LEU A 209 1.53 8.07 12.45
CA LEU A 209 1.90 7.44 11.20
C LEU A 209 1.25 6.06 11.06
N ARG A 210 0.69 5.81 9.87
CA ARG A 210 0.04 4.56 9.46
C ARG A 210 0.80 3.88 8.34
N VAL A 211 1.38 4.67 7.42
CA VAL A 211 2.18 4.20 6.30
C VAL A 211 3.58 4.77 6.41
N LEU A 212 4.58 3.88 6.47
CA LEU A 212 5.99 4.22 6.44
C LEU A 212 6.72 3.38 5.39
N SER A 213 7.47 4.05 4.51
CA SER A 213 8.33 3.38 3.55
C SER A 213 9.75 3.96 3.61
N PHE A 214 10.72 3.06 3.62
CA PHE A 214 12.13 3.33 3.31
C PHE A 214 12.61 2.46 2.15
N ALA A 215 11.69 1.98 1.33
CA ALA A 215 12.03 1.16 0.18
C ALA A 215 13.12 1.83 -0.65
N TRP A 216 14.09 1.03 -1.12
CA TRP A 216 15.25 1.47 -1.92
C TRP A 216 16.32 2.31 -1.20
N ASN A 217 16.15 2.61 0.09
CA ASN A 217 17.18 3.28 0.88
C ASN A 217 18.32 2.33 1.28
N ARG A 218 19.29 2.15 0.38
CA ARG A 218 20.47 1.28 0.61
C ARG A 218 21.37 1.70 1.77
N ASN A 219 21.22 2.90 2.31
CA ASN A 219 21.99 3.35 3.48
C ASN A 219 21.34 2.93 4.81
N LEU A 220 20.08 2.49 4.80
CA LEU A 220 19.41 2.04 6.01
C LEU A 220 19.91 0.64 6.38
N THR A 221 20.84 0.58 7.32
CA THR A 221 21.44 -0.68 7.82
C THR A 221 20.80 -1.17 9.13
N GLU A 222 20.13 -0.28 9.84
CA GLU A 222 19.45 -0.56 11.11
C GLU A 222 18.19 0.29 11.25
N LEU A 223 17.25 -0.22 12.06
CA LEU A 223 16.03 0.45 12.45
C LEU A 223 16.06 0.65 13.97
N PRO A 224 15.81 1.86 14.50
CA PRO A 224 15.92 2.09 15.93
C PRO A 224 14.72 1.53 16.69
N ASP A 225 14.94 1.27 17.98
CA ASP A 225 13.91 0.72 18.88
C ASP A 225 12.68 1.62 19.08
N SER A 226 12.81 2.90 18.72
CA SER A 226 11.70 3.85 18.73
C SER A 226 10.61 3.49 17.72
N ILE A 227 10.85 2.62 16.72
CA ILE A 227 9.80 2.14 15.81
C ILE A 227 8.61 1.55 16.58
N GLY A 228 8.87 0.81 17.66
CA GLY A 228 7.82 0.22 18.50
C GLY A 228 6.93 1.24 19.22
N LYS A 229 7.27 2.54 19.19
CA LYS A 229 6.44 3.63 19.72
C LYS A 229 5.39 4.12 18.71
N ILE A 230 5.51 3.79 17.43
CA ILE A 230 4.58 4.19 16.36
C ILE A 230 3.37 3.26 16.34
N ARG A 231 2.55 3.31 17.40
CA ARG A 231 1.46 2.34 17.63
C ARG A 231 0.38 2.31 16.55
N HIS A 232 0.27 3.36 15.75
CA HIS A 232 -0.70 3.45 14.66
C HIS A 232 -0.20 2.89 13.33
N LEU A 233 1.07 2.44 13.26
CA LEU A 233 1.65 1.94 12.02
C LEU A 233 0.92 0.67 11.55
N ARG A 234 0.54 0.68 10.28
CA ARG A 234 -0.17 -0.41 9.61
C ARG A 234 0.55 -0.94 8.37
N TYR A 235 1.40 -0.13 7.77
CA TYR A 235 2.22 -0.49 6.62
C TYR A 235 3.65 -0.05 6.86
N LEU A 236 4.58 -1.02 6.80
CA LEU A 236 6.01 -0.78 6.86
C LEU A 236 6.70 -1.45 5.68
N ASP A 237 7.40 -0.67 4.88
CA ASP A 237 8.14 -1.15 3.72
C ASP A 237 9.62 -0.79 3.86
N LEU A 238 10.45 -1.82 3.99
CA LEU A 238 11.90 -1.75 4.09
C LEU A 238 12.56 -2.46 2.90
N SER A 239 11.80 -2.72 1.83
CA SER A 239 12.30 -3.48 0.68
C SER A 239 13.52 -2.82 0.05
N CYS A 240 14.46 -3.60 -0.47
CA CYS A 240 15.70 -3.09 -1.08
C CYS A 240 16.57 -2.20 -0.16
N THR A 241 16.46 -2.36 1.16
CA THR A 241 17.36 -1.71 2.13
C THR A 241 18.53 -2.63 2.51
N SER A 242 19.57 -2.06 3.13
CA SER A 242 20.73 -2.82 3.62
C SER A 242 20.55 -3.32 5.06
N ILE A 243 19.31 -3.40 5.54
CA ILE A 243 19.01 -3.69 6.95
C ILE A 243 19.50 -5.07 7.33
N ARG A 244 20.23 -5.16 8.45
CA ARG A 244 20.82 -6.42 8.92
C ARG A 244 19.92 -7.19 9.86
N LYS A 245 19.17 -6.47 10.68
CA LYS A 245 18.22 -7.00 11.67
C LYS A 245 17.09 -6.00 11.90
N LEU A 246 15.92 -6.51 12.24
CA LEU A 246 14.83 -5.70 12.78
C LEU A 246 14.96 -5.62 14.31
N PRO A 247 14.67 -4.48 14.95
CA PRO A 247 14.61 -4.38 16.40
C PRO A 247 13.42 -5.18 16.95
N ASP A 248 13.59 -5.83 18.11
CA ASP A 248 12.51 -6.60 18.76
C ASP A 248 11.28 -5.74 19.09
N SER A 249 11.49 -4.44 19.27
CA SER A 249 10.42 -3.46 19.48
C SER A 249 9.41 -3.38 18.33
N ILE A 250 9.74 -3.86 17.12
CA ILE A 250 8.79 -3.96 16.00
C ILE A 250 7.59 -4.84 16.37
N CYS A 251 7.78 -5.85 17.23
CA CYS A 251 6.73 -6.76 17.70
C CYS A 251 5.70 -6.06 18.62
N LYS A 252 5.92 -4.79 18.99
CA LYS A 252 4.94 -3.95 19.71
C LYS A 252 3.89 -3.33 18.76
N LEU A 253 4.10 -3.41 17.45
CA LEU A 253 3.20 -2.86 16.43
C LEU A 253 2.00 -3.78 16.16
N CYS A 254 1.13 -3.95 17.14
CA CYS A 254 -0.02 -4.86 17.05
C CYS A 254 -1.03 -4.50 15.93
N ASN A 255 -0.99 -3.25 15.42
CA ASN A 255 -1.80 -2.77 14.31
C ASN A 255 -1.14 -2.94 12.93
N LEU A 256 0.10 -3.44 12.86
CA LEU A 256 0.81 -3.64 11.61
C LEU A 256 0.07 -4.68 10.76
N GLN A 257 -0.33 -4.29 9.56
CA GLN A 257 -1.06 -5.12 8.59
C GLN A 257 -0.15 -5.61 7.47
N THR A 258 0.83 -4.79 7.06
CA THR A 258 1.77 -5.09 5.99
C THR A 258 3.20 -4.84 6.46
N LEU A 259 4.06 -5.85 6.32
CA LEU A 259 5.51 -5.76 6.50
C LEU A 259 6.20 -6.27 5.23
N ARG A 260 6.88 -5.37 4.52
CA ARG A 260 7.63 -5.70 3.30
C ARG A 260 9.13 -5.61 3.56
N LEU A 261 9.82 -6.72 3.32
CA LEU A 261 11.26 -6.91 3.53
C LEU A 261 11.92 -7.47 2.27
N MET A 262 11.27 -7.34 1.11
CA MET A 262 11.74 -7.94 -0.13
C MET A 262 13.12 -7.40 -0.51
N TRP A 263 14.00 -8.25 -1.03
CA TRP A 263 15.34 -7.86 -1.46
C TRP A 263 16.19 -7.21 -0.34
N CYS A 264 15.91 -7.51 0.93
CA CYS A 264 16.79 -7.15 2.05
C CYS A 264 17.94 -8.15 2.14
N LEU A 265 18.93 -7.99 1.25
CA LEU A 265 20.02 -8.97 1.04
C LEU A 265 20.94 -9.18 2.25
N ASN A 266 20.84 -8.34 3.29
CA ASN A 266 21.63 -8.45 4.53
C ASN A 266 20.80 -8.92 5.73
N LEU A 267 19.49 -9.11 5.58
CA LEU A 267 18.59 -9.47 6.68
C LEU A 267 18.62 -10.98 6.91
N THR A 268 19.30 -11.40 7.97
CA THR A 268 19.52 -12.83 8.25
C THR A 268 18.59 -13.40 9.32
N VAL A 269 18.02 -12.55 10.18
CA VAL A 269 17.19 -12.98 11.32
C VAL A 269 15.97 -12.08 11.46
N LEU A 270 14.81 -12.72 11.69
CA LEU A 270 13.56 -12.05 12.06
C LEU A 270 13.38 -12.05 13.59
N PRO A 271 12.72 -11.03 14.17
CA PRO A 271 12.46 -10.97 15.61
C PRO A 271 11.65 -12.19 16.10
N ARG A 272 12.04 -12.76 17.24
CA ARG A 272 11.44 -14.00 17.76
C ARG A 272 9.94 -13.88 18.06
N ASP A 273 9.49 -12.70 18.46
CA ASP A 273 8.13 -12.42 18.93
C ASP A 273 7.17 -11.93 17.85
N MET A 274 7.44 -12.21 16.56
CA MET A 274 6.57 -11.76 15.46
C MET A 274 5.12 -12.24 15.59
N HIS A 275 4.85 -13.32 16.33
CA HIS A 275 3.48 -13.76 16.67
C HIS A 275 2.63 -12.68 17.39
N LYS A 276 3.25 -11.63 17.97
CA LYS A 276 2.56 -10.49 18.59
C LYS A 276 1.98 -9.49 17.58
N LEU A 277 2.36 -9.59 16.30
CA LEU A 277 1.83 -8.78 15.21
C LEU A 277 0.45 -9.29 14.78
N VAL A 278 -0.51 -9.34 15.71
CA VAL A 278 -1.80 -10.03 15.54
C VAL A 278 -2.66 -9.53 14.38
N SER A 279 -2.44 -8.29 13.92
CA SER A 279 -3.13 -7.72 12.75
C SER A 279 -2.41 -7.97 11.43
N LEU A 280 -1.26 -8.65 11.42
CA LEU A 280 -0.44 -8.82 10.23
C LEU A 280 -1.18 -9.68 9.20
N ARG A 281 -1.25 -9.16 7.97
CA ARG A 281 -1.92 -9.76 6.82
C ARG A 281 -0.94 -10.11 5.72
N HIS A 282 0.07 -9.28 5.51
CA HIS A 282 1.07 -9.49 4.45
C HIS A 282 2.46 -9.40 5.04
N LEU A 283 3.21 -10.50 4.93
CA LEU A 283 4.63 -10.59 5.24
C LEU A 283 5.36 -10.99 3.97
N HIS A 284 6.18 -10.07 3.45
CA HIS A 284 6.96 -10.29 2.24
C HIS A 284 8.45 -10.41 2.53
N LEU A 285 9.04 -11.52 2.10
CA LEU A 285 10.38 -12.00 2.43
C LEU A 285 11.14 -12.51 1.19
N ILE A 286 10.60 -12.33 -0.02
CA ILE A 286 11.27 -12.64 -1.29
C ILE A 286 12.71 -12.08 -1.29
N GLU A 287 13.67 -12.88 -1.74
CA GLU A 287 15.08 -12.50 -1.86
C GLU A 287 15.67 -11.95 -0.55
N THR A 288 15.42 -12.65 0.56
CA THR A 288 16.08 -12.42 1.85
C THR A 288 16.89 -13.66 2.28
N PRO A 289 18.08 -13.50 2.88
CA PRO A 289 18.91 -14.61 3.33
C PRO A 289 18.53 -15.10 4.74
N ILE A 290 17.25 -14.96 5.14
CA ILE A 290 16.81 -15.40 6.46
C ILE A 290 17.04 -16.91 6.61
N THR A 291 17.54 -17.33 7.76
CA THR A 291 17.90 -18.74 8.01
C THR A 291 16.86 -19.48 8.85
N GLU A 292 15.98 -18.74 9.53
CA GLU A 292 14.93 -19.28 10.39
C GLU A 292 13.66 -18.42 10.39
N MET A 293 12.52 -19.08 10.55
CA MET A 293 11.24 -18.43 10.81
C MET A 293 11.07 -18.14 12.31
N PRO A 294 10.41 -17.04 12.69
CA PRO A 294 10.15 -16.69 14.09
C PRO A 294 9.26 -17.73 14.76
N LEU A 295 9.28 -17.75 16.10
CA LEU A 295 8.54 -18.70 16.89
C LEU A 295 7.03 -18.45 16.83
N GLN A 296 6.25 -19.54 16.75
CA GLN A 296 4.78 -19.50 16.81
C GLN A 296 4.13 -18.67 15.69
N LEU A 297 4.71 -18.69 14.50
CA LEU A 297 4.18 -17.97 13.33
C LEU A 297 2.69 -18.28 13.08
N GLY A 298 2.25 -19.52 13.36
CA GLY A 298 0.88 -19.98 13.23
C GLY A 298 -0.15 -19.26 14.11
N ARG A 299 0.28 -18.38 15.02
CA ARG A 299 -0.60 -17.47 15.79
C ARG A 299 -1.06 -16.25 14.97
N LEU A 300 -0.43 -15.96 13.83
CA LEU A 300 -0.83 -14.88 12.92
C LEU A 300 -2.07 -15.26 12.11
N LYS A 301 -3.22 -15.35 12.78
CA LYS A 301 -4.48 -15.84 12.18
C LYS A 301 -5.02 -14.99 11.03
N CYS A 302 -4.60 -13.73 10.96
CA CYS A 302 -5.01 -12.80 9.91
C CYS A 302 -4.14 -12.86 8.65
N LEU A 303 -3.05 -13.66 8.65
CA LEU A 303 -2.08 -13.67 7.56
C LEU A 303 -2.71 -14.20 6.26
N GLN A 304 -2.67 -13.37 5.22
CA GLN A 304 -3.15 -13.63 3.87
C GLN A 304 -2.00 -13.92 2.90
N THR A 305 -0.82 -13.35 3.15
CA THR A 305 0.34 -13.52 2.26
C THR A 305 1.59 -13.82 3.07
N LEU A 306 2.26 -14.90 2.69
CA LEU A 306 3.58 -15.30 3.11
C LEU A 306 4.27 -15.92 1.90
N ASP A 307 5.27 -15.24 1.35
CA ASP A 307 5.92 -15.63 0.09
C ASP A 307 7.15 -16.52 0.27
N LYS A 308 7.73 -16.55 1.47
CA LYS A 308 8.85 -17.42 1.84
C LYS A 308 8.65 -17.99 3.25
N PHE A 309 8.89 -19.29 3.40
CA PHE A 309 8.95 -19.99 4.69
C PHE A 309 10.20 -20.85 4.76
N VAL A 310 11.01 -20.69 5.81
CA VAL A 310 12.23 -21.47 6.03
C VAL A 310 11.98 -22.50 7.14
N VAL A 311 12.20 -23.79 6.85
CA VAL A 311 12.07 -24.84 7.89
C VAL A 311 13.30 -24.81 8.81
N ASN A 312 13.07 -24.55 10.11
CA ASN A 312 14.15 -24.39 11.10
C ASN A 312 14.86 -25.73 11.40
N LYS A 313 16.20 -25.70 11.55
CA LYS A 313 17.05 -26.89 11.78
C LYS A 313 16.92 -27.49 13.20
N HIS A 314 16.79 -26.64 14.21
CA HIS A 314 16.76 -27.04 15.63
C HIS A 314 15.35 -26.85 16.18
N CYS A 315 14.62 -27.94 16.39
CA CYS A 315 13.19 -27.89 16.67
C CYS A 315 12.88 -27.78 18.17
N GLY A 316 11.90 -26.92 18.45
CA GLY A 316 11.14 -26.84 19.70
C GLY A 316 9.77 -26.18 19.50
N SER A 317 9.63 -25.25 18.54
CA SER A 317 8.37 -24.49 18.38
C SER A 317 8.06 -23.85 17.01
N SER A 318 8.91 -24.01 15.99
CA SER A 318 8.64 -23.58 14.60
C SER A 318 9.06 -24.66 13.60
N ASN A 319 8.21 -25.67 13.45
CA ASN A 319 8.31 -26.65 12.37
C ASN A 319 7.34 -26.27 11.23
N ILE A 320 7.44 -26.95 10.09
CA ILE A 320 6.59 -26.76 8.93
C ILE A 320 5.08 -26.86 9.26
N GLY A 321 4.70 -27.58 10.32
CA GLY A 321 3.32 -27.65 10.84
C GLY A 321 2.72 -26.31 11.30
N GLU A 322 3.53 -25.28 11.57
CA GLU A 322 3.02 -23.91 11.81
C GLU A 322 2.24 -23.36 10.62
N LEU A 323 2.60 -23.75 9.39
CA LEU A 323 1.86 -23.39 8.17
C LEU A 323 0.43 -23.91 8.22
N GLY A 324 0.18 -25.06 8.83
CA GLY A 324 -1.17 -25.63 8.96
C GLY A 324 -2.12 -24.77 9.77
N LYS A 325 -1.57 -23.96 10.69
CA LYS A 325 -2.32 -23.05 11.55
C LYS A 325 -2.68 -21.74 10.85
N LEU A 326 -2.11 -21.46 9.68
CA LEU A 326 -2.32 -20.27 8.86
C LEU A 326 -3.36 -20.55 7.77
N GLU A 327 -4.64 -20.48 8.12
CA GLU A 327 -5.75 -20.92 7.26
C GLU A 327 -5.89 -20.13 5.95
N TYR A 328 -5.68 -18.82 5.99
CA TYR A 328 -6.02 -17.90 4.90
C TYR A 328 -4.85 -17.49 4.01
N ILE A 329 -3.67 -18.11 4.17
CA ILE A 329 -2.54 -17.76 3.30
C ILE A 329 -2.85 -18.14 1.86
N GLY A 330 -2.49 -17.25 0.94
CA GLY A 330 -2.67 -17.40 -0.49
C GLY A 330 -1.55 -16.75 -1.30
N GLY A 331 -1.64 -16.88 -2.62
CA GLY A 331 -0.59 -16.51 -3.56
C GLY A 331 0.53 -17.53 -3.61
N ASN A 332 1.72 -17.07 -4.02
CA ASN A 332 2.91 -17.91 -4.12
C ASN A 332 3.61 -18.05 -2.76
N LEU A 333 3.96 -19.29 -2.40
CA LEU A 333 4.72 -19.63 -1.20
C LEU A 333 5.93 -20.50 -1.58
N SER A 334 7.14 -19.98 -1.36
CA SER A 334 8.37 -20.76 -1.43
C SER A 334 8.68 -21.37 -0.07
N ILE A 335 8.93 -22.69 -0.01
CA ILE A 335 9.35 -23.39 1.21
C ILE A 335 10.80 -23.84 1.04
N GLU A 336 11.67 -23.27 1.85
CA GLU A 336 13.10 -23.56 1.86
C GLU A 336 13.48 -24.50 3.00
N ASN A 337 14.61 -25.19 2.83
CA ASN A 337 15.18 -26.09 3.81
C ASN A 337 14.30 -27.31 4.17
N LEU A 338 13.56 -27.86 3.21
CA LEU A 338 12.71 -29.04 3.41
C LEU A 338 13.47 -30.27 3.96
N GLN A 339 14.79 -30.38 3.75
CA GLN A 339 15.64 -31.40 4.36
C GLN A 339 15.63 -31.38 5.90
N ASN A 340 15.15 -30.30 6.53
CA ASN A 340 15.01 -30.18 7.97
C ASN A 340 13.71 -30.81 8.51
N VAL A 341 12.77 -31.21 7.64
CA VAL A 341 11.52 -31.87 8.06
C VAL A 341 11.84 -33.30 8.51
N LYS A 342 11.63 -33.59 9.80
CA LYS A 342 12.06 -34.86 10.43
C LYS A 342 11.00 -35.96 10.39
N SER A 343 9.71 -35.60 10.32
CA SER A 343 8.61 -36.55 10.37
C SER A 343 7.61 -36.30 9.23
N PRO A 344 7.09 -37.35 8.58
CA PRO A 344 5.96 -37.24 7.65
C PRO A 344 4.72 -36.58 8.28
N VAL A 345 4.52 -36.74 9.59
CA VAL A 345 3.41 -36.13 10.32
C VAL A 345 3.52 -34.60 10.30
N ASP A 346 4.73 -34.05 10.49
CA ASP A 346 4.94 -32.60 10.46
C ASP A 346 4.58 -32.02 9.08
N ALA A 347 4.90 -32.74 8.00
CA ALA A 347 4.57 -32.34 6.63
C ALA A 347 3.06 -32.38 6.38
N LEU A 348 2.37 -33.40 6.89
CA LEU A 348 0.90 -33.48 6.83
C LEU A 348 0.24 -32.34 7.62
N ASP A 349 0.80 -32.00 8.77
CA ASP A 349 0.33 -30.91 9.63
C ASP A 349 0.47 -29.53 8.98
N ALA A 350 1.33 -29.36 7.96
CA ALA A 350 1.41 -28.12 7.19
C ALA A 350 0.13 -27.84 6.38
N ARG A 351 -0.67 -28.89 6.10
CA ARG A 351 -1.98 -28.83 5.42
C ARG A 351 -1.99 -28.01 4.13
N LEU A 352 -0.89 -28.04 3.36
CA LEU A 352 -0.76 -27.22 2.14
C LEU A 352 -1.83 -27.53 1.09
N LYS A 353 -2.21 -28.80 0.96
CA LYS A 353 -3.27 -29.25 0.04
C LYS A 353 -4.66 -28.66 0.34
N ASP A 354 -4.92 -28.27 1.58
CA ASP A 354 -6.22 -27.74 2.01
C ASP A 354 -6.33 -26.22 1.74
N LYS A 355 -5.22 -25.55 1.39
CA LYS A 355 -5.14 -24.10 1.23
C LYS A 355 -5.62 -23.68 -0.16
N LYS A 356 -6.90 -23.30 -0.23
CA LYS A 356 -7.59 -22.95 -1.48
C LYS A 356 -7.02 -21.75 -2.23
N HIS A 357 -6.30 -20.87 -1.53
CA HIS A 357 -5.83 -19.60 -2.08
C HIS A 357 -4.35 -19.62 -2.48
N LEU A 358 -3.62 -20.72 -2.24
CA LEU A 358 -2.24 -20.86 -2.72
C LEU A 358 -2.24 -21.15 -4.22
N GLU A 359 -1.35 -20.49 -4.94
CA GLU A 359 -1.03 -20.81 -6.33
C GLU A 359 -0.29 -22.16 -6.36
N LYS A 360 -0.66 -23.04 -7.31
CA LYS A 360 -0.18 -24.41 -7.40
C LYS A 360 1.05 -24.55 -8.27
#